data_AF-A0A1N6H991-F1
#
_entry.id   AF-A0A1N6H991-F1
#
_cell.length_a   1.000
_cell.length_b   1.000
_cell.length_c   1.000
_cell.angle_alpha   90.00
_cell.angle_beta   90.00
_cell.angle_gamma   90.00
#
_symmetry.space_group_name_H-M   'P 1'
#
loop_
_entity.id
_entity.type
_entity.pdbx_description
1 polymer ?
#
loop_
_entity_poly.entity_id
_entity_poly.type
_entity_poly.pdbx_seq_one_letter_code
_entity_poly.pdbx_strand_id
1 'polypeptide(L)' 'MKNITIKANDFFELLKLKDQSMWDIFAQMIDGEEKEIGFTDEHDQYIFHYILPKTLEKLQEDKALFAKEYVEKLSGLN' A
#
# COMPACT_ATOMS: atom_id res chain seq x y z
N MET A 1 11.78 -4.07 -13.32
CA MET A 1 10.46 -4.10 -12.66
C MET A 1 10.45 -5.33 -11.76
N LYS A 2 10.23 -5.15 -10.45
CA LYS A 2 10.20 -6.26 -9.47
C LYS A 2 8.75 -6.49 -9.06
N ASN A 3 8.31 -7.75 -9.08
CA ASN A 3 6.98 -8.13 -8.61
C ASN A 3 7.12 -8.76 -7.22
N ILE A 4 6.37 -8.24 -6.27
CA ILE A 4 6.34 -8.67 -4.88
C ILE A 4 4.91 -9.11 -4.61
N THR A 5 4.74 -10.31 -4.06
CA THR A 5 3.44 -10.77 -3.60
C THR A 5 3.44 -10.78 -2.08
N ILE A 6 2.43 -10.15 -1.48
CA ILE A 6 2.30 -10.01 -0.03
C ILE A 6 0.92 -10.49 0.38
N LYS A 7 0.85 -11.31 1.43
CA LYS A 7 -0.42 -11.65 2.05
C LYS A 7 -0.98 -10.41 2.75
N ALA A 8 -2.17 -9.98 2.36
CA ALA A 8 -2.83 -8.80 2.91
C ALA A 8 -2.92 -8.91 4.44
N ASN A 9 -3.27 -10.08 4.96
CA ASN A 9 -3.40 -10.31 6.39
C ASN A 9 -2.07 -10.11 7.14
N ASP A 10 -0.98 -10.77 6.70
CA ASP A 10 0.37 -10.56 7.23
C ASP A 10 0.79 -9.09 7.16
N PHE A 11 0.46 -8.40 6.06
CA PHE A 11 0.80 -6.98 5.91
C PHE A 11 0.08 -6.12 6.96
N PHE A 12 -1.23 -6.31 7.13
CA PHE A 12 -2.00 -5.58 8.14
C PHE A 12 -1.54 -5.89 9.57
N GLU A 13 -1.20 -7.14 9.87
CA GLU A 13 -0.61 -7.51 11.16
C GLU A 13 0.74 -6.83 11.37
N LEU A 14 1.60 -6.80 10.35
CA LEU A 14 2.88 -6.10 10.42
C LEU A 14 2.72 -4.59 10.68
N LEU A 15 1.73 -3.94 10.05
CA LEU A 15 1.42 -2.53 10.33
C LEU A 15 1.03 -2.31 11.80
N LYS A 16 0.17 -3.18 12.34
CA LYS A 16 -0.26 -3.12 13.75
C LYS A 16 0.91 -3.37 14.70
N LEU A 17 1.77 -4.34 14.40
CA LEU A 17 2.93 -4.68 15.22
C LEU A 17 3.99 -3.57 15.25
N LYS A 18 4.18 -2.88 14.11
CA LYS A 18 5.17 -1.81 13.98
C LYS A 18 4.63 -0.43 14.38
N ASP A 19 3.32 -0.30 14.61
CA ASP A 19 2.64 0.98 14.77
C ASP A 19 2.95 1.93 13.59
N GLN A 20 3.07 1.37 12.39
CA GLN A 20 3.44 2.09 11.17
C GLN A 20 2.28 2.12 10.18
N SER A 21 2.19 3.20 9.40
CA SER A 21 1.23 3.28 8.30
C SER A 21 1.72 2.48 7.08
N MET A 22 0.79 1.99 6.26
CA MET A 22 1.08 1.36 4.96
C MET A 22 2.07 2.20 4.14
N TRP A 23 1.86 3.53 4.11
CA TRP A 23 2.71 4.48 3.43
C TRP A 23 4.15 4.54 3.97
N ASP A 24 4.36 4.37 5.27
CA ASP A 24 5.71 4.34 5.87
C ASP A 24 6.47 3.09 5.45
N ILE A 25 5.78 1.95 5.31
CA ILE A 25 6.38 0.73 4.77
C ILE A 25 6.71 0.91 3.29
N PHE A 26 5.77 1.45 2.51
CA PHE A 26 6.00 1.73 1.09
C PHE A 26 7.18 2.68 0.88
N ALA A 27 7.28 3.74 1.69
CA ALA A 27 8.41 4.68 1.66
C ALA A 27 9.75 3.97 1.90
N GLN A 28 9.81 3.02 2.84
CA GLN A 28 11.00 2.21 3.10
C GLN A 28 11.32 1.22 1.98
N MET A 29 10.32 0.80 1.20
CA MET A 29 10.50 -0.08 0.05
C MET A 29 10.97 0.65 -1.22
N ILE A 30 10.95 1.99 -1.24
CA ILE A 30 11.42 2.77 -2.38
C ILE A 30 12.94 2.71 -2.45
N ASP A 31 13.44 2.21 -3.59
CA ASP A 31 14.86 1.98 -3.84
C ASP A 31 15.32 2.62 -5.17
N GLY A 32 14.49 3.50 -5.76
CA GLY A 32 14.72 4.05 -7.10
C GLY A 32 14.22 3.18 -8.26
N GLU A 33 13.65 2.01 -7.98
CA GLU A 33 13.01 1.12 -8.96
C GLU A 33 11.51 0.98 -8.71
N GLU A 34 10.73 0.88 -9.80
CA GLU A 34 9.31 0.56 -9.75
C GLU A 34 9.10 -0.90 -9.35
N LYS A 35 8.24 -1.09 -8.34
CA LYS A 35 7.88 -2.40 -7.81
C LYS A 35 6.37 -2.58 -7.89
N GLU A 36 5.92 -3.73 -8.33
CA GLU A 36 4.51 -4.09 -8.26
C GLU A 36 4.29 -4.95 -7.01
N ILE A 37 3.40 -4.50 -6.12
CA ILE A 37 3.03 -5.19 -4.89
C ILE A 37 1.65 -5.82 -5.11
N GLY A 38 1.59 -7.12 -5.38
CA GLY A 38 0.35 -7.88 -5.42
C GLY A 38 -0.06 -8.32 -4.02
N PHE A 39 -1.24 -7.91 -3.58
CA PHE A 39 -1.85 -8.35 -2.34
C PHE A 39 -2.72 -9.58 -2.58
N THR A 40 -2.41 -10.65 -1.86
CA THR A 40 -3.20 -11.88 -1.85
C THR A 40 -3.90 -12.08 -0.52
N ASP A 41 -5.00 -12.82 -0.55
CA ASP A 41 -5.72 -13.27 0.63
C ASP A 41 -4.99 -14.44 1.34
N GLU A 42 -5.50 -14.90 2.49
CA GLU A 42 -5.01 -16.09 3.20
C GLU A 42 -4.99 -17.35 2.32
N HIS A 43 -5.89 -17.43 1.35
CA HIS A 43 -5.98 -18.51 0.36
C HIS A 43 -5.08 -18.31 -0.88
N ASP A 44 -4.14 -17.36 -0.84
CA ASP A 44 -3.29 -16.98 -1.97
C ASP A 44 -4.08 -16.50 -3.21
N GLN A 45 -5.34 -16.09 -3.00
CA GLN A 45 -6.16 -15.47 -4.03
C GLN A 45 -5.80 -14.00 -4.18
N TYR A 46 -5.54 -13.57 -5.41
CA TYR A 46 -5.22 -12.18 -5.71
C TYR A 46 -6.40 -11.25 -5.41
N ILE A 47 -6.19 -10.26 -4.55
CA ILE A 47 -7.20 -9.26 -4.20
C ILE A 47 -7.00 -7.99 -5.03
N PHE A 48 -5.79 -7.43 -4.99
CA PHE A 48 -5.43 -6.22 -5.72
C PHE A 48 -3.91 -6.10 -5.83
N HIS A 49 -3.41 -5.25 -6.73
CA HIS A 49 -2.01 -4.82 -6.74
C HIS A 49 -1.89 -3.33 -6.49
N TYR A 50 -0.72 -2.93 -6.02
CA TYR A 50 -0.30 -1.55 -5.91
C TYR A 50 1.04 -1.40 -6.61
N ILE A 51 1.16 -0.42 -7.51
CA ILE A 51 2.43 -0.11 -8.15
C ILE A 51 3.15 0.90 -7.27
N LEU A 52 4.17 0.44 -6.56
CA LEU A 52 5.04 1.27 -5.76
C LEU A 52 5.89 2.15 -6.71
N PRO A 53 5.76 3.48 -6.62
CA PRO A 53 6.55 4.38 -7.43
C PRO A 53 8.03 4.30 -7.05
N LYS A 54 8.89 4.67 -7.99
CA LYS A 54 10.34 4.73 -7.76
C LYS A 54 10.81 5.90 -6.89
N THR A 55 9.94 6.88 -6.61
CA THR A 55 10.28 8.08 -5.82
C THR A 55 9.25 8.33 -4.72
N LEU A 56 9.75 8.82 -3.57
CA LEU A 56 8.92 9.19 -2.42
C LEU A 56 7.93 10.31 -2.74
N GLU A 57 8.30 11.23 -3.64
CA GLU A 57 7.45 12.35 -4.04
C GLU A 57 6.13 11.86 -4.63
N LYS A 58 6.19 10.92 -5.59
CA LYS A 58 5.00 10.28 -6.16
C LYS A 58 4.20 9.51 -5.11
N LEU A 59 4.87 8.81 -4.20
CA LEU A 59 4.19 8.09 -3.12
C LEU A 59 3.39 9.04 -2.22
N GLN A 60 3.95 10.20 -1.92
CA GLN A 60 3.27 11.23 -1.12
C GLN A 60 2.09 11.87 -1.86
N GLU A 61 2.21 12.06 -3.18
CA GLU A 61 1.09 12.51 -4.02
C GLU A 61 -0.05 11.48 -4.02
N ASP A 62 0.26 10.20 -4.23
CA ASP A 62 -0.70 9.09 -4.15
C ASP A 62 -1.37 9.05 -2.76
N LYS A 63 -0.59 9.20 -1.69
CA LYS A 63 -1.12 9.29 -0.31
C LYS A 63 -2.10 10.44 -0.14
N ALA A 64 -1.78 11.62 -0.65
CA ALA A 64 -2.61 12.80 -0.53
C ALA A 64 -3.92 12.66 -1.32
N LEU A 65 -3.85 12.11 -2.54
CA LEU A 65 -5.02 11.81 -3.36
C LEU A 65 -5.90 10.76 -2.70
N PHE A 66 -5.30 9.67 -2.23
CA PHE A 66 -6.02 8.59 -1.56
C PHE A 66 -6.68 9.07 -0.27
N ALA A 67 -5.98 9.84 0.57
CA ALA A 67 -6.56 10.40 1.79
C ALA A 67 -7.77 11.29 1.49
N LYS A 68 -7.71 12.11 0.43
CA LYS A 68 -8.81 12.97 0.01
C LYS A 68 -10.02 12.14 -0.45
N GLU A 69 -9.81 11.19 -1.36
CA GLU A 69 -10.90 10.34 -1.88
C GLU A 69 -11.46 9.37 -0.83
N TYR A 70 -10.62 8.91 0.11
CA TYR A 70 -11.02 8.01 1.19
C TYR A 70 -11.85 8.72 2.27
N VAL A 71 -11.50 9.97 2.63
CA VAL A 71 -12.32 10.79 3.54
C VAL A 71 -13.69 11.08 2.93
N GLU A 72 -13.76 11.31 1.61
CA GLU A 72 -15.03 11.47 0.90
C GLU A 72 -15.85 10.16 0.85
N LYS A 73 -15.22 9.00 0.63
CA LYS A 73 -15.90 7.70 0.66
C LYS A 73 -16.37 7.27 2.05
N LEU A 74 -15.60 7.53 3.10
CA LEU A 74 -16.00 7.24 4.49
C LEU A 74 -17.11 8.18 4.98
N SER A 75 -17.12 9.44 4.53
CA SER A 75 -18.16 10.40 4.90
C SER A 75 -19.52 10.06 4.28
N GLY A 76 -19.56 9.25 3.21
CA GLY A 76 -20.78 8.72 2.61
C GLY A 76 -21.35 7.46 3.28
N LEU A 77 -20.68 6.94 4.32
CA LEU A 77 -21.13 5.79 5.14
C LEU A 77 -21.82 6.22 6.45
N ASN A 78 -22.25 7.48 6.54
CA ASN A 78 -23.06 8.02 7.66
C ASN A 78 -24.56 7.93 7.36
#